data_AF-A0A6B3D2G1-F1
#
_entry.id   AF-A0A6B3D2G1-F1
#
_cell.length_a   1.000
_cell.length_b   1.000
_cell.length_c   1.000
_cell.angle_alpha   90.00
_cell.angle_beta   90.00
_cell.angle_gamma   90.00
#
_symmetry.space_group_name_H-M   'P 1'
#
loop_
_entity.id
_entity.type
_entity.pdbx_description
1 polymer ?
#
loop_
_entity_poly.entity_id
_entity_poly.type
_entity_poly.pdbx_seq_one_letter_code
_entity_poly.pdbx_strand_id
1 'polypeptide(L)' 'IRTVEKLTGIRIDHHVVVDFEGFKEMVDALDGVEVCLRKPVDDKDAELKLPAGRVTLDGEQALGYVRAR' A
#
# COMPACT_ATOMS: atom_id res chain seq x y z
N ILE A 1 3.43 10.40 -16.52
CA ILE A 1 2.56 11.58 -16.33
C ILE A 1 1.77 11.89 -17.60
N ARG A 2 2.37 12.45 -18.67
CA ARG A 2 1.66 12.83 -19.92
C ARG A 2 0.78 11.74 -20.55
N THR A 3 1.17 10.47 -20.47
CA THR A 3 0.36 9.34 -20.99
C THR A 3 -0.96 9.18 -20.23
N VAL A 4 -0.91 9.29 -18.90
CA VAL A 4 -2.10 9.17 -18.04
C VAL A 4 -3.00 10.39 -18.20
N GLU A 5 -2.43 11.59 -18.29
CA GLU A 5 -3.21 12.81 -18.56
C GLU A 5 -3.93 12.74 -19.91
N LYS A 6 -3.27 12.24 -20.96
CA LYS A 6 -3.88 12.05 -22.28
C LYS A 6 -4.99 10.99 -22.27
N LEU A 7 -4.82 9.93 -21.50
CA LEU A 7 -5.80 8.83 -21.41
C LEU A 7 -7.03 9.22 -20.59
N THR A 8 -6.84 9.97 -19.51
CA THR A 8 -7.90 10.30 -18.55
C THR A 8 -8.50 11.69 -18.74
N GLY A 9 -7.81 12.59 -19.47
CA GLY A 9 -8.19 14.00 -19.60
C GLY A 9 -7.96 14.83 -18.34
N ILE A 10 -7.42 14.23 -17.28
CA ILE A 10 -7.15 14.89 -16.00
C ILE A 10 -5.76 15.49 -16.02
N ARG A 11 -5.63 16.77 -15.67
CA ARG A 11 -4.33 17.44 -15.48
C ARG A 11 -3.72 17.00 -14.14
N ILE A 12 -2.42 16.68 -14.15
CA ILE A 12 -1.65 16.33 -12.97
C ILE A 12 -0.72 17.50 -12.62
N ASP A 13 -1.07 18.25 -11.57
CA ASP A 13 -0.26 19.40 -11.13
C ASP A 13 1.00 18.97 -10.36
N HIS A 14 0.92 17.88 -9.59
CA HIS A 14 2.03 17.37 -8.78
C HIS A 14 2.05 15.83 -8.80
N HIS A 15 3.24 15.25 -8.65
CA HIS A 15 3.44 13.81 -8.51
C HIS A 15 4.51 13.53 -7.46
N VAL A 16 4.42 12.37 -6.83
CA VAL A 16 5.41 11.86 -5.89
C VAL A 16 5.84 10.48 -6.37
N VAL A 17 7.15 10.19 -6.28
CA VAL A 17 7.71 8.87 -6.53
C VAL A 17 8.29 8.38 -5.22
N VAL A 18 7.82 7.23 -4.75
CA VAL A 18 8.27 6.59 -3.51
C VAL A 18 8.69 5.17 -3.87
N ASP A 19 9.85 4.75 -3.36
CA ASP A 19 10.32 3.37 -3.49
C ASP A 19 9.81 2.50 -2.31
N PHE A 20 10.29 1.27 -2.21
CA PHE A 20 9.82 0.34 -1.19
C PHE A 20 10.30 0.71 0.21
N GLU A 21 11.50 1.28 0.35
CA GLU A 21 12.05 1.68 1.64
C GLU A 21 11.32 2.92 2.15
N GLY A 22 11.16 3.94 1.29
CA GLY A 22 10.40 5.14 1.61
C GLY A 22 8.92 4.86 1.93
N PHE A 23 8.32 3.83 1.34
CA PHE A 23 6.96 3.42 1.70
C PHE A 23 6.90 2.85 3.13
N LYS A 24 7.83 1.96 3.48
CA LYS A 24 7.91 1.37 4.83
C LYS A 24 8.11 2.46 5.88
N GLU A 25 9.12 3.31 5.68
CA GLU A 25 9.44 4.42 6.60
C GLU A 25 8.26 5.36 6.79
N MET A 26 7.52 5.67 5.71
CA MET A 26 6.34 6.53 5.80
C MET A 26 5.23 5.91 6.65
N VAL A 27 4.97 4.61 6.51
CA VAL A 27 3.95 3.90 7.30
C VAL A 27 4.39 3.79 8.76
N ASP A 28 5.66 3.44 9.00
CA ASP A 28 6.21 3.33 10.35
C ASP A 28 6.23 4.70 11.06
N ALA A 29 6.49 5.78 10.34
CA ALA A 29 6.43 7.15 10.86
C ALA A 29 5.02 7.61 11.26
N LEU A 30 3.98 6.91 10.78
CA LEU A 30 2.57 7.16 11.13
C LEU A 30 2.05 6.20 12.23
N ASP A 31 2.94 5.46 12.89
CA ASP A 31 2.61 4.39 13.85
C ASP A 31 1.76 3.26 13.22
N GLY A 32 1.94 3.01 11.92
CA GLY A 32 1.20 2.04 11.14
C GLY A 32 -0.10 2.59 10.52
N VAL A 33 -0.79 1.76 9.76
CA VAL A 33 -2.04 2.13 9.06
C VAL A 33 -3.15 1.13 9.36
N GLU A 34 -4.31 1.61 9.80
CA GLU A 34 -5.51 0.78 9.94
C GLU A 34 -6.13 0.48 8.57
N VAL A 35 -6.32 -0.80 8.28
CA VAL A 35 -7.06 -1.28 7.10
C VAL A 35 -8.19 -2.23 7.51
N CYS A 36 -9.29 -2.19 6.76
CA CYS A 36 -10.43 -3.08 6.95
C CYS A 36 -10.42 -4.19 5.90
N LEU A 37 -9.99 -5.38 6.29
CA LEU A 37 -9.94 -6.55 5.43
C LEU A 37 -11.28 -7.28 5.40
N ARG A 38 -11.93 -7.32 4.23
CA ARG A 38 -13.22 -8.02 4.05
C ARG A 38 -13.07 -9.56 4.15
N LYS A 39 -11.88 -10.08 3.85
CA LYS A 39 -11.50 -11.49 3.91
C LYS A 39 -10.10 -11.59 4.52
N PRO A 40 -9.76 -12.69 5.20
CA PRO A 40 -8.40 -12.89 5.66
C PRO A 40 -7.46 -12.96 4.45
N VAL A 41 -6.24 -12.46 4.62
CA VAL A 41 -5.17 -12.52 3.61
C VAL A 41 -4.15 -13.54 4.10
N ASP A 42 -3.85 -14.52 3.26
CA ASP A 42 -2.79 -15.51 3.49
C ASP A 42 -2.03 -15.64 2.17
N ASP A 43 -0.99 -14.81 2.03
CA ASP A 43 -0.14 -14.75 0.85
C ASP A 43 1.25 -15.27 1.24
N LYS A 44 1.59 -16.45 0.73
CA LYS A 44 2.88 -17.10 1.00
C LYS A 44 4.04 -16.44 0.27
N ASP A 45 3.78 -15.82 -0.88
CA ASP A 45 4.81 -15.15 -1.68
C ASP A 45 5.18 -13.79 -1.07
N ALA A 46 4.24 -13.18 -0.36
CA ALA A 46 4.44 -11.95 0.41
C ALA A 46 4.72 -12.20 1.91
N GLU A 47 4.83 -13.46 2.35
CA GLU A 47 4.96 -13.89 3.75
C GLU A 47 3.98 -13.19 4.70
N LEU A 48 2.74 -12.97 4.22
CA LEU A 48 1.76 -12.12 4.87
C LEU A 48 0.54 -12.93 5.32
N LYS A 49 0.25 -12.89 6.61
CA LYS A 49 -0.95 -13.49 7.20
C LYS A 49 -1.72 -12.49 8.05
N LEU A 50 -2.86 -12.03 7.52
CA LEU A 50 -3.71 -11.03 8.16
C LEU A 50 -5.12 -11.56 8.42
N PRO A 51 -5.67 -11.36 9.63
CA PRO A 51 -7.05 -11.75 9.92
C PRO A 51 -8.05 -10.84 9.21
N ALA A 52 -9.28 -11.31 9.03
CA ALA A 52 -10.38 -10.46 8.58
C ALA A 52 -10.75 -9.43 9.66
N GLY A 53 -11.26 -8.27 9.23
CA GLY A 53 -11.65 -7.18 10.12
C GLY A 53 -10.69 -6.00 10.06
N ARG A 54 -10.74 -5.14 11.08
CA ARG A 54 -9.84 -3.99 11.20
C ARG A 54 -8.52 -4.42 11.81
N VAL A 55 -7.43 -4.16 11.11
CA VAL A 55 -6.07 -4.48 11.53
C VAL A 55 -5.19 -3.28 11.27
N THR A 56 -4.26 -2.99 12.18
CA THR A 56 -3.19 -2.00 11.94
C THR A 56 -1.99 -2.73 11.38
N LEU A 57 -1.48 -2.25 10.25
CA LEU A 57 -0.31 -2.80 9.57
C LEU A 57 0.89 -1.89 9.79
N ASP A 58 2.03 -2.48 10.16
CA ASP A 58 3.33 -1.82 10.10
C ASP A 58 3.82 -1.68 8.65
N GLY A 59 4.94 -1.00 8.43
CA GLY A 59 5.46 -0.72 7.10
C GLY A 59 5.76 -1.98 6.28
N GLU A 60 6.25 -3.03 6.92
CA GLU A 60 6.56 -4.29 6.24
C GLU A 60 5.28 -5.04 5.83
N GLN A 61 4.33 -5.17 6.75
CA GLN A 61 3.02 -5.78 6.50
C GLN A 61 2.23 -5.00 5.45
N ALA A 62 2.25 -3.67 5.52
CA ALA A 62 1.58 -2.79 4.56
C ALA A 62 2.21 -2.93 3.16
N LEU A 63 3.54 -3.02 3.07
CA LEU A 63 4.24 -3.24 1.80
C LEU A 63 3.88 -4.61 1.22
N GLY A 64 3.85 -5.65 2.05
CA GLY A 64 3.38 -6.98 1.65
C GLY A 64 1.95 -6.94 1.13
N TYR A 65 1.06 -6.22 1.80
CA TYR A 65 -0.35 -6.15 1.46
C TYR A 65 -0.62 -5.47 0.11
N VAL A 66 0.05 -4.36 -0.20
CA VAL A 66 -0.12 -3.66 -1.49
C VAL A 66 0.57 -4.37 -2.66
N ARG A 67 1.45 -5.34 -2.36
CA ARG A 67 2.14 -6.16 -3.37
C ARG A 67 1.52 -7.53 -3.59
N ALA A 68 0.70 -8.00 -2.64
CA ALA A 68 -0.10 -9.21 -2.79
C ALA A 68 -0.98 -9.13 -4.05
N ARG A 69 -1.13 -10.24 -4.78
CA ARG A 69 -1.83 -10.30 -6.08
C ARG A 69 -3.05 -11.22 -6.04
#